data_AF-A0A3E4WKS5-F1
#
_entry.id   AF-A0A3E4WKS5-F1
#
_cell.length_a   1.000
_cell.length_b   1.000
_cell.length_c   1.000
_cell.angle_alpha   90.00
_cell.angle_beta   90.00
_cell.angle_gamma   90.00
#
_symmetry.space_group_name_H-M   'P 1'
#
loop_
_entity.id
_entity.type
_entity.pdbx_description
1 polymer ?
#
loop_
_entity_poly.entity_id
_entity_poly.type
_entity_poly.pdbx_seq_one_letter_code
_entity_poly.pdbx_strand_id
1 'polypeptide(L)'
;MLAQGIYQLNNTLPEEKKIAWYPSDIYFETKNPINKEKIKKAYNQYNDYYQRDSLMADYIIRKINVMKSKNQKQKALIIMNYRHAFNPNYYRQKGVPEQNVGRFLFEAFPGQCANVLVNQFALTAIHSDNDIAVAPTQQGKWDAAFHHLGINDAGFNFSGTPFGKDEFDHDPRTCPGITYQDVFTGFVYYRFIPEFRIVVGVPHIAEEGFADEYKKREAIYYEIHQTENPHEAQHDIWKLNEIEERSEDFLPNLMQPIQQWLK
;
A
#
# COMPACT_ATOMS: atom_id res chain seq x y z
N MET A 1 4.73 13.11 -1.86
CA MET A 1 3.68 13.98 -1.26
C MET A 1 3.40 13.74 0.23
N LEU A 2 3.16 12.51 0.73
CA LEU A 2 2.86 12.30 2.17
C LEU A 2 3.94 12.79 3.14
N ALA A 3 5.21 12.41 2.92
CA ALA A 3 6.30 12.82 3.80
C ALA A 3 6.50 14.34 3.84
N GLN A 4 6.36 15.00 2.68
CA GLN A 4 6.39 16.46 2.58
C GLN A 4 5.23 17.11 3.34
N GLY A 5 4.02 16.57 3.21
CA GLY A 5 2.86 17.04 3.97
C GLY A 5 3.04 16.89 5.48
N ILE A 6 3.55 15.75 5.95
CA ILE A 6 3.88 15.54 7.37
C ILE A 6 4.96 16.54 7.84
N TYR A 7 6.00 16.77 7.05
CA TYR A 7 7.04 17.75 7.34
C TYR A 7 6.47 19.17 7.47
N GLN A 8 5.66 19.60 6.50
CA GLN A 8 5.01 20.91 6.52
C GLN A 8 4.08 21.07 7.73
N LEU A 9 3.27 20.04 8.04
CA LEU A 9 2.44 20.03 9.23
C LEU A 9 3.30 20.16 10.51
N ASN A 10 4.32 19.33 10.65
CA ASN A 10 5.20 19.33 11.83
C ASN A 10 5.99 20.64 12.02
N ASN A 11 6.22 21.43 10.96
CA ASN A 11 6.81 22.76 11.08
C ASN A 11 5.87 23.79 11.73
N THR A 12 4.56 23.53 11.73
CA THR A 12 3.55 24.43 12.30
C THR A 12 2.96 23.92 13.61
N LEU A 13 3.03 22.61 13.86
CA LEU A 13 2.50 21.99 15.06
C LEU A 13 3.41 22.22 16.28
N PRO A 14 2.84 22.44 17.48
CA PRO A 14 3.61 22.43 18.72
C PRO A 14 4.19 21.04 18.97
N GLU A 15 5.30 20.97 19.72
CA GLU A 15 6.12 19.76 19.89
C GLU A 15 5.29 18.53 20.29
N GLU A 16 4.34 18.69 21.20
CA GLU A 16 3.49 17.63 21.72
C GLU A 16 2.43 17.12 20.72
N LYS A 17 2.22 17.83 19.61
CA LYS A 17 1.29 17.44 18.54
C LYS A 17 1.99 17.00 17.26
N LYS A 18 3.33 17.03 17.20
CA LYS A 18 4.06 16.58 16.03
C LYS A 18 3.75 15.11 15.72
N ILE A 19 3.57 14.85 14.44
CA ILE A 19 3.30 13.53 13.90
C ILE A 19 4.62 12.78 13.80
N ALA A 20 4.73 11.66 14.52
CA ALA A 20 5.83 10.73 14.34
C ALA A 20 5.59 9.86 13.10
N TRP A 21 6.61 9.75 12.23
CA TRP A 21 6.54 8.96 11.02
C TRP A 21 7.56 7.81 11.06
N TYR A 22 7.10 6.60 10.73
CA TYR A 22 7.90 5.38 10.77
C TYR A 22 7.72 4.62 9.46
N PRO A 23 8.73 4.62 8.57
CA PRO A 23 8.78 3.65 7.48
C PRO A 23 8.77 2.23 8.06
N SER A 24 7.96 1.35 7.50
CA SER A 24 7.65 0.04 8.10
C SER A 24 7.93 -1.16 7.20
N ASP A 25 8.62 -0.96 6.07
CA ASP A 25 9.05 -2.07 5.20
C ASP A 25 10.36 -2.71 5.72
N ILE A 26 10.93 -3.64 4.97
CA ILE A 26 12.19 -4.30 5.30
C ILE A 26 13.30 -3.28 5.55
N TYR A 27 13.87 -3.34 6.75
CA TYR A 27 15.01 -2.51 7.13
C TYR A 27 16.30 -3.03 6.50
N PHE A 28 17.04 -2.13 5.87
CA PHE A 28 18.43 -2.35 5.50
C PHE A 28 19.25 -1.08 5.78
N GLU A 29 20.54 -1.26 6.04
CA GLU A 29 21.46 -0.18 6.36
C GLU A 29 22.55 -0.10 5.29
N THR A 30 22.70 1.07 4.69
CA THR A 30 23.73 1.38 3.69
C THR A 30 24.85 2.25 4.25
N LYS A 31 24.96 2.38 5.58
CA LYS A 31 26.04 3.15 6.21
C LYS A 31 27.39 2.46 6.02
N ASN A 32 28.44 3.27 5.87
CA ASN A 32 29.80 2.78 5.73
C ASN A 32 30.40 2.34 7.08
N PRO A 33 31.10 1.18 7.13
CA PRO A 33 31.30 0.23 6.04
C PRO A 33 30.04 -0.59 5.76
N ILE A 34 29.68 -0.73 4.47
CA ILE A 34 28.49 -1.45 4.06
C ILE A 34 28.65 -2.95 4.33
N ASN A 35 27.66 -3.54 4.99
CA ASN A 35 27.60 -4.98 5.23
C ASN A 35 26.77 -5.67 4.15
N LYS A 36 27.44 -6.24 3.13
CA LYS A 36 26.80 -6.90 1.98
C LYS A 36 25.91 -8.08 2.38
N GLU A 37 26.33 -8.87 3.37
CA GLU A 37 25.53 -10.01 3.86
C GLU A 37 24.21 -9.56 4.49
N LYS A 38 24.21 -8.46 5.23
CA LYS A 38 22.98 -7.87 5.77
C LYS A 38 22.04 -7.38 4.66
N ILE A 39 22.59 -6.75 3.63
CA ILE A 39 21.79 -6.29 2.48
C ILE A 39 21.22 -7.47 1.69
N LYS A 40 22.04 -8.51 1.43
CA LYS A 40 21.58 -9.75 0.79
C LYS A 40 20.46 -10.42 1.56
N LYS A 41 20.59 -10.49 2.89
CA LYS A 41 19.53 -10.99 3.77
C LYS A 41 18.25 -10.15 3.65
N ALA A 42 18.36 -8.82 3.62
CA ALA A 42 17.21 -7.94 3.46
C ALA A 42 16.51 -8.15 2.11
N TYR A 43 17.23 -8.30 1.00
CA TYR A 43 16.63 -8.63 -0.29
C TYR A 43 15.93 -9.99 -0.28
N ASN A 44 16.52 -11.01 0.34
CA ASN A 44 15.86 -12.30 0.49
C ASN A 44 14.57 -12.19 1.31
N GLN A 45 14.58 -11.40 2.40
CA GLN A 45 13.39 -11.13 3.21
C GLN A 45 12.32 -10.33 2.47
N TYR A 46 12.73 -9.43 1.57
CA TYR A 46 11.82 -8.68 0.72
C TYR A 46 11.11 -9.59 -0.30
N ASN A 47 11.85 -10.55 -0.87
CA ASN A 47 11.34 -11.50 -1.86
C ASN A 47 10.50 -12.64 -1.24
N ASP A 48 10.74 -12.98 0.03
CA ASP A 48 9.88 -13.89 0.78
C ASP A 48 8.64 -13.13 1.29
N TYR A 49 7.57 -13.21 0.52
CA TYR A 49 6.29 -12.54 0.77
C TYR A 49 5.74 -12.74 2.20
N TYR A 50 5.75 -13.99 2.70
CA TYR A 50 5.18 -14.30 4.02
C TYR A 50 6.10 -13.79 5.14
N GLN A 51 7.40 -13.94 4.95
CA GLN A 51 8.38 -13.37 5.87
C GLN A 51 8.31 -11.84 5.88
N ARG A 52 8.09 -11.19 4.74
CA ARG A 52 7.98 -9.73 4.65
C ARG A 52 6.84 -9.18 5.48
N ASP A 53 5.62 -9.65 5.27
CA ASP A 53 4.44 -9.15 6.01
C ASP A 53 4.56 -9.38 7.52
N SER A 54 5.11 -10.51 7.96
CA SER A 54 5.35 -10.79 9.39
C SER A 54 6.41 -9.87 10.01
N LEU A 55 7.49 -9.56 9.29
CA LEU A 55 8.52 -8.63 9.74
C LEU A 55 7.99 -7.20 9.83
N MET A 56 7.20 -6.76 8.84
CA MET A 56 6.53 -5.46 8.88
C MET A 56 5.59 -5.36 10.07
N ALA A 57 4.78 -6.40 10.31
CA ALA A 57 3.86 -6.45 11.45
C ALA A 57 4.61 -6.37 12.79
N ASP A 58 5.65 -7.18 13.00
CA ASP A 58 6.47 -7.17 14.23
C ASP A 58 7.09 -5.79 14.48
N TYR A 59 7.59 -5.12 13.45
CA TYR A 59 8.07 -3.75 13.58
C TYR A 59 6.96 -2.78 14.02
N ILE A 60 5.80 -2.80 13.36
CA ILE A 60 4.66 -1.93 13.67
C ILE A 60 4.16 -2.17 15.10
N ILE A 61 3.96 -3.43 15.49
CA ILE A 61 3.51 -3.83 16.83
C ILE A 61 4.46 -3.29 17.90
N ARG A 62 5.77 -3.48 17.72
CA ARG A 62 6.77 -2.95 18.65
C ARG A 62 6.73 -1.42 18.76
N LYS A 63 6.58 -0.71 17.64
CA LYS A 63 6.46 0.75 17.65
C LYS A 63 5.19 1.21 18.39
N ILE A 64 4.05 0.58 18.13
CA ILE A 64 2.80 0.87 18.84
C ILE A 64 2.95 0.63 20.34
N ASN A 65 3.57 -0.48 20.74
CA ASN A 65 3.80 -0.78 22.16
C ASN A 65 4.70 0.25 22.84
N VAL A 66 5.77 0.70 22.17
CA VAL A 66 6.64 1.78 22.68
C VAL A 66 5.91 3.12 22.78
N MET A 67 5.00 3.42 21.84
CA MET A 67 4.16 4.62 21.91
C MET A 67 3.18 4.52 23.10
N LYS A 68 2.42 3.42 23.18
CA LYS A 68 1.44 3.19 24.24
C LYS A 68 2.05 3.14 25.64
N SER A 69 3.30 2.68 25.80
CA SER A 69 3.98 2.70 27.09
C SER A 69 4.28 4.12 27.59
N LYS A 70 4.39 5.10 26.68
CA LYS A 70 4.52 6.52 27.01
C LYS A 70 3.17 7.21 27.16
N ASN A 71 2.19 6.85 26.33
CA ASN A 71 0.84 7.38 26.39
C ASN A 71 -0.17 6.37 25.83
N GLN A 72 -0.97 5.77 26.72
CA GLN A 72 -1.96 4.75 26.36
C GLN A 72 -3.07 5.24 25.41
N LYS A 73 -3.26 6.56 25.29
CA LYS A 73 -4.25 7.16 24.37
C LYS A 73 -3.70 7.37 22.95
N GLN A 74 -2.41 7.11 22.71
CA GLN A 74 -1.84 7.25 21.37
C GLN A 74 -2.47 6.25 20.40
N LYS A 75 -2.78 6.76 19.21
CA LYS A 75 -3.31 6.01 18.07
C LYS A 75 -2.26 6.00 16.96
N ALA A 76 -2.30 4.97 16.13
CA ALA A 76 -1.45 4.86 14.94
C ALA A 76 -2.34 4.84 13.70
N LEU A 77 -1.97 5.62 12.69
CA LEU A 77 -2.47 5.46 11.33
C LEU A 77 -1.41 4.70 10.54
N ILE A 78 -1.80 3.59 9.93
CA ILE A 78 -0.90 2.74 9.17
C ILE A 78 -1.39 2.75 7.73
N ILE A 79 -0.52 3.20 6.82
CA ILE A 79 -0.82 3.34 5.39
C ILE A 79 0.01 2.31 4.64
N MET A 80 -0.66 1.42 3.92
CA MET A 80 -0.04 0.33 3.18
C MET A 80 -0.91 -0.02 1.96
N ASN A 81 -0.34 -0.75 1.00
CA ASN A 81 -1.14 -1.32 -0.08
C ASN A 81 -2.25 -2.23 0.49
N TYR A 82 -3.43 -2.23 -0.13
CA TYR A 82 -4.65 -2.86 0.37
C TYR A 82 -4.47 -4.30 0.83
N ARG A 83 -3.69 -5.13 0.12
CA ARG A 83 -3.51 -6.54 0.45
C ARG A 83 -2.83 -6.76 1.80
N HIS A 84 -1.95 -5.85 2.22
CA HIS A 84 -1.32 -5.94 3.53
C HIS A 84 -2.32 -5.67 4.65
N ALA A 85 -3.41 -4.96 4.37
CA ALA A 85 -4.40 -4.57 5.37
C ALA A 85 -5.49 -5.63 5.61
N PHE A 86 -5.44 -6.79 4.95
CA PHE A 86 -6.40 -7.87 5.17
C PHE A 86 -6.36 -8.38 6.61
N ASN A 87 -7.55 -8.54 7.20
CA ASN A 87 -7.72 -9.02 8.56
C ASN A 87 -7.67 -10.58 8.61
N PRO A 88 -7.77 -11.20 9.81
CA PRO A 88 -7.71 -12.65 9.96
C PRO A 88 -8.83 -13.45 9.28
N ASN A 89 -9.92 -12.82 8.85
CA ASN A 89 -11.02 -13.52 8.18
C ASN A 89 -10.77 -13.72 6.68
N TYR A 90 -9.75 -13.08 6.12
CA TYR A 90 -9.35 -13.31 4.74
C TYR A 90 -8.52 -14.59 4.61
N TYR A 91 -8.89 -15.45 3.66
CA TYR A 91 -8.16 -16.67 3.37
C TYR A 91 -8.31 -17.09 1.90
N ARG A 92 -7.23 -17.63 1.32
CA ARG A 92 -7.23 -18.27 -0.02
C ARG A 92 -7.48 -19.76 0.04
N GLN A 93 -7.20 -20.37 1.19
CA GLN A 93 -7.57 -21.75 1.53
C GLN A 93 -8.53 -21.72 2.71
N LYS A 94 -9.69 -22.36 2.57
CA LYS A 94 -10.76 -22.32 3.57
C LYS A 94 -10.24 -22.62 4.98
N GLY A 95 -10.40 -21.66 5.89
CA GLY A 95 -10.01 -21.78 7.30
C GLY A 95 -8.53 -21.57 7.59
N VAL A 96 -7.72 -21.19 6.59
CA VAL A 96 -6.29 -20.88 6.75
C VAL A 96 -6.07 -19.39 6.48
N PRO A 97 -6.02 -18.53 7.53
CA PRO A 97 -5.82 -17.10 7.35
C PRO A 97 -4.50 -16.79 6.64
N GLU A 98 -4.53 -15.83 5.72
CA GLU A 98 -3.31 -15.36 5.06
C GLU A 98 -2.40 -14.61 6.04
N GLN A 99 -1.08 -14.64 5.80
CA GLN A 99 -0.11 -13.97 6.68
C GLN A 99 0.07 -12.50 6.32
N ASN A 100 -1.03 -11.76 6.22
CA ASN A 100 -0.98 -10.33 5.95
C ASN A 100 -0.63 -9.52 7.20
N VAL A 101 -0.07 -8.33 7.02
CA VAL A 101 0.21 -7.41 8.14
C VAL A 101 -1.02 -7.20 9.02
N GLY A 102 -2.17 -6.96 8.41
CA GLY A 102 -3.46 -6.75 9.07
C GLY A 102 -3.83 -7.91 9.99
N ARG A 103 -3.68 -9.16 9.57
CA ARG A 103 -3.92 -10.34 10.42
C ARG A 103 -3.16 -10.22 11.74
N PHE A 104 -1.84 -10.06 11.67
CA PHE A 104 -0.99 -9.97 12.85
C PHE A 104 -1.35 -8.78 13.75
N LEU A 105 -1.75 -7.65 13.17
CA LEU A 105 -2.18 -6.48 13.95
C LEU A 105 -3.51 -6.71 14.67
N PHE A 106 -4.49 -7.35 14.03
CA PHE A 106 -5.77 -7.69 14.65
C PHE A 106 -5.60 -8.74 15.76
N GLU A 107 -4.71 -9.71 15.57
CA GLU A 107 -4.34 -10.69 16.59
C GLU A 107 -3.60 -10.03 17.78
N ALA A 108 -2.67 -9.11 17.52
CA ALA A 108 -1.90 -8.42 18.56
C ALA A 108 -2.72 -7.37 19.34
N PHE A 109 -3.72 -6.76 18.71
CA PHE A 109 -4.57 -5.73 19.33
C PHE A 109 -6.08 -6.02 19.14
N PRO A 110 -6.61 -7.09 19.76
CA PRO A 110 -8.02 -7.48 19.60
C PRO A 110 -8.97 -6.35 19.97
N GLY A 111 -9.97 -6.09 19.11
CA GLY A 111 -10.99 -5.06 19.32
C GLY A 111 -10.48 -3.61 19.24
N GLN A 112 -9.22 -3.39 18.87
CA GLN A 112 -8.59 -2.06 18.80
C GLN A 112 -8.13 -1.68 17.39
N CYS A 113 -8.35 -2.55 16.42
CA CYS A 113 -7.98 -2.36 15.02
C CYS A 113 -9.22 -2.11 14.16
N ALA A 114 -9.08 -1.20 13.21
CA ALA A 114 -10.01 -1.03 12.09
C ALA A 114 -9.17 -0.87 10.82
N ASN A 115 -9.60 -1.52 9.74
CA ASN A 115 -8.98 -1.41 8.43
C ASN A 115 -9.99 -0.82 7.44
N VAL A 116 -9.52 0.11 6.60
CA VAL A 116 -10.36 0.86 5.68
C VAL A 116 -9.79 0.70 4.28
N LEU A 117 -10.64 0.24 3.36
CA LEU A 117 -10.30 0.16 1.95
C LEU A 117 -10.62 1.51 1.29
N VAL A 118 -9.65 2.09 0.58
CA VAL A 118 -9.92 3.23 -0.31
C VAL A 118 -10.29 2.66 -1.68
N ASN A 119 -11.28 3.23 -2.35
CA ASN A 119 -11.75 2.73 -3.63
C ASN A 119 -10.60 2.64 -4.64
N GLN A 120 -10.57 1.50 -5.33
CA GLN A 120 -9.53 1.12 -6.28
C GLN A 120 -10.12 0.09 -7.24
N PHE A 121 -9.31 -0.37 -8.18
CA PHE A 121 -9.65 -1.48 -9.06
C PHE A 121 -9.34 -2.84 -8.41
N ALA A 122 -10.11 -3.84 -8.79
CA ALA A 122 -9.92 -5.23 -8.45
C ALA A 122 -8.88 -5.90 -9.37
N LEU A 123 -8.06 -6.78 -8.82
CA LEU A 123 -7.21 -7.67 -9.62
C LEU A 123 -8.04 -8.88 -10.07
N THR A 124 -8.10 -9.13 -11.37
CA THR A 124 -8.85 -10.27 -11.96
C THR A 124 -7.94 -11.40 -12.40
N ALA A 125 -6.69 -11.11 -12.75
CA ALA A 125 -5.66 -12.10 -13.00
C ALA A 125 -4.28 -11.54 -12.63
N ILE A 126 -3.38 -12.43 -12.20
CA ILE A 126 -1.99 -12.11 -11.88
C ILE A 126 -1.13 -13.11 -12.64
N HIS A 127 -0.44 -12.65 -13.68
CA HIS A 127 0.47 -13.47 -14.48
C HIS A 127 1.94 -13.19 -14.12
N SER A 128 2.26 -11.93 -13.81
CA SER A 128 3.54 -11.49 -13.22
C SER A 128 3.37 -10.15 -12.49
N ASP A 129 4.42 -9.63 -11.86
CA ASP A 129 4.40 -8.31 -11.19
C ASP A 129 4.07 -7.14 -12.14
N ASN A 130 4.33 -7.31 -13.45
CA ASN A 130 4.04 -6.31 -14.49
C ASN A 130 2.91 -6.73 -15.43
N ASP A 131 2.29 -7.88 -15.20
CA ASP A 131 1.21 -8.41 -16.03
C ASP A 131 0.04 -8.80 -15.12
N ILE A 132 -0.80 -7.80 -14.89
CA ILE A 132 -2.02 -7.91 -14.09
C ILE A 132 -3.21 -7.53 -14.94
N ALA A 133 -4.29 -8.31 -14.83
CA ALA A 133 -5.58 -7.91 -15.34
C ALA A 133 -6.37 -7.24 -14.22
N VAL A 134 -7.07 -6.16 -14.57
CA VAL A 134 -7.81 -5.34 -13.62
C VAL A 134 -9.26 -5.15 -14.07
N ALA A 135 -10.15 -4.98 -13.11
CA ALA A 135 -11.55 -4.65 -13.32
C ALA A 135 -12.03 -3.64 -12.28
N PRO A 136 -13.09 -2.85 -12.55
CA PRO A 136 -13.69 -2.04 -11.51
C PRO A 136 -14.34 -2.95 -10.45
N THR A 137 -14.35 -2.47 -9.21
CA THR A 137 -14.96 -3.18 -8.07
C THR A 137 -16.40 -3.60 -8.40
N GLN A 138 -16.72 -4.88 -8.17
CA GLN A 138 -18.05 -5.45 -8.41
C GLN A 138 -18.55 -5.19 -9.84
N GLN A 139 -17.67 -5.37 -10.82
CA GLN A 139 -17.96 -5.15 -12.24
C GLN A 139 -18.49 -3.73 -12.53
N GLY A 140 -18.05 -2.74 -11.75
CA GLY A 140 -18.41 -1.33 -11.93
C GLY A 140 -19.68 -0.89 -11.22
N LYS A 141 -20.37 -1.80 -10.52
CA LYS A 141 -21.62 -1.50 -9.79
C LYS A 141 -21.43 -0.38 -8.76
N TRP A 142 -20.32 -0.41 -8.02
CA TRP A 142 -20.05 0.56 -6.96
C TRP A 142 -19.78 1.94 -7.54
N ASP A 143 -18.81 2.04 -8.45
CA ASP A 143 -18.49 3.31 -9.13
C ASP A 143 -19.69 3.92 -9.83
N ALA A 144 -20.52 3.12 -10.50
CA ALA A 144 -21.73 3.62 -11.13
C ALA A 144 -22.72 4.21 -10.11
N ALA A 145 -22.90 3.57 -8.95
CA ALA A 145 -23.79 4.08 -7.91
C ALA A 145 -23.32 5.42 -7.35
N PHE A 146 -22.02 5.54 -7.00
CA PHE A 146 -21.46 6.80 -6.49
C PHE A 146 -21.48 7.90 -7.56
N HIS A 147 -21.09 7.57 -8.79
CA HIS A 147 -21.07 8.50 -9.91
C HIS A 147 -22.48 9.02 -10.25
N HIS A 148 -23.48 8.14 -10.32
CA HIS A 148 -24.87 8.52 -10.58
C HIS A 148 -25.41 9.51 -9.54
N LEU A 149 -24.99 9.36 -8.28
CA LEU A 149 -25.39 10.24 -7.17
C LEU A 149 -24.50 11.48 -7.03
N GLY A 150 -23.43 11.62 -7.83
CA GLY A 150 -22.47 12.72 -7.73
C GLY A 150 -21.70 12.73 -6.41
N ILE A 151 -21.45 11.57 -5.80
CA ILE A 151 -20.79 11.44 -4.51
C ILE A 151 -19.29 11.19 -4.71
N ASN A 152 -18.46 12.04 -4.10
CA ASN A 152 -17.01 11.87 -3.95
C ASN A 152 -16.64 12.10 -2.47
N ASP A 153 -15.41 11.73 -2.09
CA ASP A 153 -14.85 11.95 -0.75
C ASP A 153 -15.73 11.45 0.42
N ALA A 154 -16.36 10.28 0.24
CA ALA A 154 -17.32 9.71 1.19
C ALA A 154 -16.77 8.45 1.87
N GLY A 155 -16.94 8.35 3.18
CA GLY A 155 -16.55 7.17 3.97
C GLY A 155 -17.73 6.52 4.69
N PHE A 156 -17.76 5.19 4.76
CA PHE A 156 -18.79 4.44 5.48
C PHE A 156 -18.26 3.11 6.04
N ASN A 157 -18.96 2.57 7.04
CA ASN A 157 -18.69 1.21 7.55
C ASN A 157 -19.34 0.18 6.64
N PHE A 158 -18.67 -0.94 6.37
CA PHE A 158 -19.26 -2.00 5.56
C PHE A 158 -20.45 -2.66 6.26
N SER A 159 -20.37 -2.81 7.59
CA SER A 159 -21.43 -3.41 8.40
C SER A 159 -22.76 -2.66 8.22
N GLY A 160 -23.83 -3.42 7.91
CA GLY A 160 -25.17 -2.88 7.72
C GLY A 160 -25.43 -2.27 6.34
N THR A 161 -24.47 -2.36 5.40
CA THR A 161 -24.63 -1.83 4.03
C THR A 161 -24.76 -2.95 3.00
N PRO A 162 -25.38 -2.69 1.83
CA PRO A 162 -25.36 -3.65 0.72
C PRO A 162 -23.93 -3.90 0.20
N PHE A 163 -23.07 -2.87 0.19
CA PHE A 163 -21.66 -2.98 -0.22
C PHE A 163 -20.88 -4.00 0.62
N GLY A 164 -21.10 -4.03 1.94
CA GLY A 164 -20.44 -4.97 2.83
C GLY A 164 -20.76 -6.44 2.52
N LYS A 165 -21.95 -6.72 1.97
CA LYS A 165 -22.44 -8.08 1.67
C LYS A 165 -21.99 -8.62 0.32
N ASP A 166 -21.45 -7.77 -0.54
CA ASP A 166 -20.92 -8.20 -1.82
C ASP A 166 -19.70 -9.12 -1.62
N GLU A 167 -19.51 -10.10 -2.49
CA GLU A 167 -18.34 -10.99 -2.45
C GLU A 167 -17.06 -10.20 -2.71
N PHE A 168 -16.00 -10.52 -1.98
CA PHE A 168 -14.74 -9.82 -2.09
C PHE A 168 -14.00 -10.19 -3.38
N ASP A 169 -13.91 -9.27 -4.34
CA ASP A 169 -13.38 -9.51 -5.69
C ASP A 169 -12.01 -8.86 -5.97
N HIS A 170 -11.32 -8.30 -4.97
CA HIS A 170 -10.01 -7.64 -5.17
C HIS A 170 -8.80 -8.59 -5.20
N ASP A 171 -8.96 -9.87 -4.93
CA ASP A 171 -7.92 -10.89 -5.13
C ASP A 171 -8.58 -12.12 -5.80
N PRO A 172 -8.13 -12.53 -7.00
CA PRO A 172 -8.77 -13.60 -7.75
C PRO A 172 -8.58 -14.98 -7.11
N ARG A 173 -7.76 -15.08 -6.06
CA ARG A 173 -7.53 -16.31 -5.28
C ARG A 173 -8.39 -16.39 -4.02
N THR A 174 -9.30 -15.44 -3.81
CA THR A 174 -10.18 -15.39 -2.65
C THR A 174 -11.09 -16.61 -2.62
N CYS A 175 -11.25 -17.24 -1.44
CA CYS A 175 -12.22 -18.32 -1.28
C CYS A 175 -13.67 -17.80 -1.50
N PRO A 176 -14.53 -18.57 -2.19
CA PRO A 176 -15.95 -18.20 -2.36
C PRO A 176 -16.66 -17.95 -1.03
N GLY A 177 -17.59 -16.99 -1.04
CA GLY A 177 -18.39 -16.60 0.12
C GLY A 177 -17.73 -15.66 1.13
N ILE A 178 -16.47 -15.25 0.91
CA ILE A 178 -15.88 -14.13 1.67
C ILE A 178 -16.44 -12.82 1.13
N THR A 179 -16.94 -11.96 2.02
CA THR A 179 -17.52 -10.66 1.67
C THR A 179 -16.63 -9.49 2.05
N TYR A 180 -16.93 -8.29 1.55
CA TYR A 180 -16.17 -7.08 1.91
C TYR A 180 -16.16 -6.79 3.40
N GLN A 181 -17.28 -7.00 4.10
CA GLN A 181 -17.36 -6.78 5.55
C GLN A 181 -16.58 -7.82 6.35
N ASP A 182 -16.28 -8.99 5.76
CA ASP A 182 -15.43 -9.99 6.41
C ASP A 182 -13.98 -9.52 6.42
N VAL A 183 -13.51 -8.90 5.32
CA VAL A 183 -12.11 -8.49 5.10
C VAL A 183 -11.81 -7.10 5.66
N PHE A 184 -12.72 -6.14 5.50
CA PHE A 184 -12.53 -4.73 5.84
C PHE A 184 -13.62 -4.19 6.77
N THR A 185 -13.24 -3.24 7.62
CA THR A 185 -14.16 -2.55 8.55
C THR A 185 -14.99 -1.50 7.83
N GLY A 186 -14.36 -0.74 6.94
CA GLY A 186 -15.01 0.34 6.21
C GLY A 186 -14.38 0.62 4.85
N PHE A 187 -14.98 1.56 4.16
CA PHE A 187 -14.63 1.97 2.81
C PHE A 187 -14.59 3.48 2.70
N VAL A 188 -13.70 3.99 1.85
CA VAL A 188 -13.66 5.38 1.41
C VAL A 188 -13.76 5.42 -0.10
N TYR A 189 -14.84 6.01 -0.60
CA TYR A 189 -14.97 6.41 -1.99
C TYR A 189 -14.33 7.79 -2.16
N TYR A 190 -13.12 7.84 -2.70
CA TYR A 190 -12.40 9.08 -2.98
C TYR A 190 -12.96 9.75 -4.24
N ARG A 191 -12.89 9.06 -5.38
CA ARG A 191 -13.30 9.60 -6.68
C ARG A 191 -13.66 8.50 -7.66
N PHE A 192 -14.37 8.87 -8.72
CA PHE A 192 -14.58 8.03 -9.89
C PHE A 192 -13.27 7.45 -10.44
N ILE A 193 -13.13 6.12 -10.46
CA ILE A 193 -11.88 5.42 -10.82
C ILE A 193 -11.27 5.90 -12.16
N PRO A 194 -12.04 6.11 -13.24
CA PRO A 194 -11.52 6.60 -14.52
C PRO A 194 -10.87 8.01 -14.45
N GLU A 195 -11.17 8.76 -13.40
CA GLU A 195 -10.54 10.06 -13.10
C GLU A 195 -9.29 9.93 -12.22
N PHE A 196 -8.88 8.70 -11.87
CA PHE A 196 -7.67 8.48 -11.10
C PHE A 196 -6.44 8.93 -11.87
N ARG A 197 -5.47 9.43 -11.10
CA ARG A 197 -4.22 9.97 -11.60
C ARG A 197 -3.12 9.45 -10.71
N ILE A 198 -2.07 8.93 -11.32
CA ILE A 198 -0.86 8.57 -10.61
C ILE A 198 0.04 9.79 -10.62
N VAL A 199 0.41 10.21 -9.42
CA VAL A 199 1.38 11.27 -9.22
C VAL A 199 2.69 10.62 -8.77
N VAL A 200 3.69 10.68 -9.64
CA VAL A 200 5.06 10.27 -9.35
C VAL A 200 5.96 11.49 -9.18
N GLY A 201 7.13 11.27 -8.62
CA GLY A 201 8.11 12.31 -8.40
C GLY A 201 8.07 12.94 -7.01
N VAL A 202 9.26 13.28 -6.54
CA VAL A 202 9.52 13.98 -5.28
C VAL A 202 10.60 15.01 -5.58
N PRO A 203 10.27 16.31 -5.58
CA PRO A 203 11.27 17.35 -5.78
C PRO A 203 12.44 17.18 -4.82
N HIS A 204 13.66 17.35 -5.34
CA HIS A 204 14.90 17.22 -4.58
C HIS A 204 15.16 15.82 -4.01
N ILE A 205 14.58 14.76 -4.59
CA ILE A 205 14.95 13.38 -4.22
C ILE A 205 16.40 13.05 -4.59
N ALA A 206 16.93 13.74 -5.60
CA ALA A 206 18.31 13.63 -6.04
C ALA A 206 18.92 15.01 -6.27
N GLU A 207 20.05 15.28 -5.61
CA GLU A 207 20.77 16.54 -5.72
C GLU A 207 22.23 16.31 -6.17
N GLU A 208 22.95 17.40 -6.42
CA GLU A 208 24.37 17.37 -6.75
C GLU A 208 25.15 16.60 -5.66
N GLY A 209 26.03 15.69 -6.10
CA GLY A 209 26.77 14.78 -5.22
C GLY A 209 26.05 13.47 -4.86
N PHE A 210 24.74 13.33 -5.11
CA PHE A 210 24.03 12.07 -4.87
C PHE A 210 24.39 10.98 -5.90
N ALA A 211 24.86 11.36 -7.08
CA ALA A 211 25.22 10.42 -8.16
C ALA A 211 26.26 9.37 -7.72
N ASP A 212 27.27 9.77 -6.95
CA ASP A 212 28.31 8.85 -6.49
C ASP A 212 27.78 7.86 -5.46
N GLU A 213 26.91 8.32 -4.56
CA GLU A 213 26.24 7.45 -3.59
C GLU A 213 25.28 6.48 -4.28
N TYR A 214 24.55 6.96 -5.29
CA TYR A 214 23.66 6.13 -6.10
C TYR A 214 24.44 5.02 -6.80
N LYS A 215 25.52 5.33 -7.51
CA LYS A 215 26.40 4.35 -8.17
C LYS A 215 26.94 3.30 -7.21
N LYS A 216 27.34 3.71 -6.00
CA LYS A 216 27.81 2.76 -4.96
C LYS A 216 26.70 1.79 -4.56
N ARG A 217 25.48 2.29 -4.32
CA ARG A 217 24.33 1.46 -3.95
C ARG A 217 23.89 0.53 -5.07
N GLU A 218 23.87 1.04 -6.29
CA GLU A 218 23.56 0.28 -7.51
C GLU A 218 24.56 -0.87 -7.70
N ALA A 219 25.86 -0.60 -7.60
CA ALA A 219 26.89 -1.64 -7.72
C ALA A 219 26.70 -2.79 -6.71
N ILE A 220 26.29 -2.47 -5.47
CA ILE A 220 25.99 -3.49 -4.46
C ILE A 220 24.81 -4.35 -4.85
N TYR A 221 23.74 -3.75 -5.39
CA TYR A 221 22.58 -4.50 -5.88
C TYR A 221 23.00 -5.52 -6.96
N TYR A 222 23.68 -5.06 -8.00
CA TYR A 222 24.12 -5.92 -9.11
C TYR A 222 25.10 -7.00 -8.67
N GLU A 223 26.02 -6.68 -7.74
CA GLU A 223 26.92 -7.68 -7.15
C GLU A 223 26.16 -8.76 -6.38
N ILE A 224 25.18 -8.38 -5.55
CA ILE A 224 24.37 -9.33 -4.78
C ILE A 224 23.54 -10.22 -5.70
N HIS A 225 22.96 -9.65 -6.75
CA HIS A 225 22.08 -10.35 -7.69
C HIS A 225 22.85 -11.03 -8.83
N GLN A 226 24.17 -10.87 -8.92
CA GLN A 226 25.02 -11.43 -9.97
C GLN A 226 24.52 -11.13 -11.39
N THR A 227 24.07 -9.88 -11.61
CA THR A 227 23.54 -9.40 -12.89
C THR A 227 24.40 -8.29 -13.45
N GLU A 228 24.34 -8.07 -14.77
CA GLU A 228 25.05 -6.95 -15.41
C GLU A 228 24.43 -5.62 -15.02
N ASN A 229 25.27 -4.65 -14.65
CA ASN A 229 24.83 -3.28 -14.37
C ASN A 229 24.70 -2.52 -15.70
N PRO A 230 23.49 -2.16 -16.15
CA PRO A 230 23.31 -1.41 -17.39
C PRO A 230 23.79 0.04 -17.28
N HIS A 231 24.06 0.55 -16.07
CA HIS A 231 24.42 1.94 -15.77
C HIS A 231 23.39 3.00 -16.21
N GLU A 232 22.19 2.59 -16.63
CA GLU A 232 21.13 3.47 -17.11
C GLU A 232 20.29 4.09 -15.97
N ALA A 233 20.31 3.48 -14.78
CA ALA A 233 19.38 3.84 -13.70
C ALA A 233 19.65 5.24 -13.13
N GLN A 234 20.85 5.81 -13.34
CA GLN A 234 21.16 7.19 -12.94
C GLN A 234 20.25 8.22 -13.62
N HIS A 235 19.84 7.99 -14.88
CA HIS A 235 18.95 8.92 -15.57
C HIS A 235 17.54 8.91 -14.97
N ASP A 236 17.04 7.73 -14.61
CA ASP A 236 15.68 7.56 -14.13
C ASP A 236 15.45 8.15 -12.73
N ILE A 237 16.45 8.06 -11.84
CA ILE A 237 16.30 8.67 -10.52
C ILE A 237 16.27 10.21 -10.59
N TRP A 238 16.89 10.84 -11.59
CA TRP A 238 16.86 12.30 -11.71
C TRP A 238 15.53 12.77 -12.30
N LYS A 239 14.87 11.96 -13.15
CA LYS A 239 13.48 12.20 -13.57
C LYS A 239 12.53 12.27 -12.37
N LEU A 240 12.80 11.49 -11.31
CA LEU A 240 11.99 11.52 -10.09
C LEU A 240 12.05 12.86 -9.34
N ASN A 241 12.93 13.80 -9.69
CA ASN A 241 12.85 15.17 -9.16
C ASN A 241 11.66 15.96 -9.70
N GLU A 242 11.13 15.58 -10.86
CA GLU A 242 9.98 16.25 -11.47
C GLU A 242 8.70 15.56 -11.02
N ILE A 243 7.70 16.36 -10.65
CA ILE A 243 6.36 15.83 -10.37
C ILE A 243 5.67 15.60 -11.72
N GLU A 244 5.31 14.36 -11.98
CA GLU A 244 4.54 13.97 -13.16
C GLU A 244 3.20 13.41 -12.70
N GLU A 245 2.13 13.90 -13.32
CA GLU A 245 0.80 13.33 -13.19
C GLU A 245 0.45 12.60 -14.48
N ARG A 246 0.14 11.30 -14.38
CA ARG A 246 -0.23 10.47 -15.52
C ARG A 246 -1.47 9.63 -15.24
N SER A 247 -2.20 9.34 -16.30
CA SER A 247 -3.23 8.29 -16.29
C SER A 247 -2.57 6.96 -16.58
N GLU A 248 -3.05 5.89 -15.96
CA GLU A 248 -2.71 4.53 -16.39
C GLU A 248 -3.49 4.17 -17.66
N ASP A 249 -2.84 3.48 -18.59
CA ASP A 249 -3.40 3.13 -19.90
C ASP A 249 -4.61 2.18 -19.80
N PHE A 250 -4.71 1.44 -18.69
CA PHE A 250 -5.84 0.54 -18.44
C PHE A 250 -7.08 1.24 -17.88
N LEU A 251 -6.97 2.47 -17.34
CA LEU A 251 -8.11 3.15 -16.70
C LEU A 251 -9.30 3.37 -17.67
N PRO A 252 -9.10 3.77 -18.94
CA PRO A 252 -10.20 3.85 -19.90
C PRO A 252 -10.96 2.54 -20.09
N ASN A 253 -10.30 1.39 -19.97
CA ASN A 253 -10.93 0.07 -20.13
C ASN A 253 -11.88 -0.26 -18.96
N LEU A 254 -11.72 0.40 -17.82
CA LEU A 254 -12.61 0.25 -16.67
C LEU A 254 -13.97 0.95 -16.87
N MET A 255 -14.09 1.85 -17.86
CA MET A 255 -15.35 2.56 -18.14
C MET A 255 -16.46 1.63 -18.62
N GLN A 256 -16.14 0.66 -19.49
CA GLN A 256 -17.18 -0.15 -20.14
C GLN A 256 -18.01 -0.96 -19.14
N PRO A 257 -17.43 -1.66 -18.14
CA PRO A 257 -18.21 -2.34 -17.11
C PRO A 257 -18.98 -1.37 -16.20
N ILE A 258 -18.53 -0.13 -16.00
CA ILE A 258 -19.27 0.86 -15.21
C ILE A 258 -20.51 1.32 -15.99
N GLN A 259 -20.36 1.60 -17.28
CA GLN A 259 -21.44 2.13 -18.13
C GLN A 259 -22.65 1.20 -18.21
N GLN A 260 -22.48 -0.11 -18.05
CA GLN A 260 -23.61 -1.05 -18.06
C GLN A 260 -24.62 -0.78 -16.93
N TRP A 261 -24.18 -0.19 -15.82
CA TRP A 261 -24.99 0.14 -14.65
C TRP A 261 -25.59 1.55 -14.69
N LEU A 262 -25.14 2.40 -15.63
CA LEU A 262 -25.62 3.77 -15.82
C LEU A 262 -26.72 3.89 -16.89
N LYS A 263 -27.17 2.75 -17.44
CA LYS A 263 -28.25 2.66 -18.43
C LYS A 263 -29.62 2.51 -17.76
#